data_AF-A0A336JSC2-F1
#
_entry.id   AF-A0A336JSC2-F1
#
_cell.length_a   1.000
_cell.length_b   1.000
_cell.length_c   1.000
_cell.angle_alpha   90.00
_cell.angle_beta   90.00
_cell.angle_gamma   90.00
#
_symmetry.space_group_name_H-M   'P 1'
#
loop_
_entity.id
_entity.type
_entity.pdbx_description
1 polymer ?
#
loop_
_entity_poly.entity_id
_entity_poly.type
_entity_poly.pdbx_seq_one_letter_code
_entity_poly.pdbx_strand_id
1 'polypeptide(L)' 'MNQGRIWTVVKPTVGLPLLLGSVTVIAILVHFALLSNTTWFPKYWNGKTAAIESSVSIG' A
#
# COMPACT_ATOMS: atom_id res chain seq x y z
N MET A 1 2.05 -23.72 0.06
CA MET A 1 2.42 -23.39 1.46
C MET A 1 3.17 -24.58 2.08
N ASN A 2 4.46 -24.76 1.77
CA ASN A 2 5.27 -25.90 2.24
C ASN A 2 6.35 -25.51 3.28
N GLN A 3 6.35 -24.27 3.76
CA GLN A 3 7.38 -23.70 4.64
C GLN A 3 6.96 -23.60 6.12
N GLY A 4 5.95 -24.37 6.55
CA GLY A 4 5.49 -24.34 7.95
C GLY A 4 6.57 -24.72 8.97
N ARG A 5 7.59 -25.49 8.55
CA ARG A 5 8.74 -25.86 9.38
C ARG A 5 9.72 -24.72 9.66
N ILE A 6 9.55 -23.53 9.07
CA ILE A 6 10.44 -22.37 9.33
C ILE A 6 10.52 -22.02 10.83
N TRP A 7 9.45 -22.26 11.58
CA TRP A 7 9.39 -21.96 13.01
C TRP A 7 10.18 -22.93 13.90
N THR A 8 10.74 -24.01 13.34
CA THR A 8 11.67 -24.88 14.07
C THR A 8 13.10 -24.33 14.05
N VAL A 9 13.40 -23.38 13.14
CA VAL A 9 14.72 -22.75 13.01
C VAL A 9 14.70 -21.26 13.34
N VAL A 10 13.53 -20.60 13.26
CA VAL A 10 13.32 -19.21 13.68
C VAL A 10 12.29 -19.18 14.80
N LYS A 11 12.60 -18.51 15.92
CA LYS A 11 11.64 -18.37 17.02
C LYS A 11 10.45 -17.49 16.59
N PRO A 12 9.19 -17.96 16.74
CA PRO A 12 8.01 -17.22 16.28
C PRO A 12 7.81 -15.89 17.01
N THR A 13 8.14 -15.81 18.30
CA THR A 13 8.02 -14.58 19.10
C THR A 13 8.86 -13.42 18.58
N VAL A 14 9.91 -13.68 17.78
CA VAL A 14 10.74 -12.63 17.18
C VAL A 14 10.51 -12.56 15.66
N GLY A 15 10.46 -13.70 14.98
CA GLY A 15 10.29 -13.75 13.53
C GLY A 15 8.92 -13.25 13.06
N LEU A 16 7.84 -13.53 13.81
CA LEU A 16 6.49 -13.10 13.42
C LEU A 16 6.32 -11.58 13.59
N PRO A 17 6.73 -10.94 14.71
CA PRO A 17 6.73 -9.48 14.79
C PRO A 17 7.65 -8.82 13.75
N LEU A 18 8.83 -9.38 13.48
CA LEU A 18 9.72 -8.84 12.43
C LEU A 18 9.09 -8.91 11.04
N LEU A 19 8.43 -10.01 10.70
CA LEU A 19 7.74 -10.16 9.42
C LEU A 19 6.61 -9.13 9.28
N LEU A 20 5.73 -9.03 10.27
CA LEU A 20 4.62 -8.08 10.24
C LEU A 20 5.12 -6.63 10.24
N GLY A 21 6.11 -6.31 11.08
CA GLY A 21 6.71 -4.98 11.14
C GLY A 21 7.38 -4.58 9.83
N SER A 22 8.11 -5.50 9.18
CA SER A 22 8.74 -5.24 7.89
C SER A 22 7.70 -4.97 6.81
N VAL A 23 6.63 -5.76 6.76
CA VAL A 23 5.52 -5.55 5.80
C VAL A 23 4.84 -4.19 6.03
N THR A 24 4.62 -3.78 7.29
CA THR A 24 4.09 -2.45 7.61
C THR A 24 5.01 -1.33 7.12
N VAL A 25 6.32 -1.44 7.35
CA VAL A 25 7.30 -0.45 6.87
C VAL A 25 7.29 -0.36 5.34
N ILE A 26 7.29 -1.50 4.65
CA ILE A 26 7.21 -1.55 3.19
C ILE A 26 5.92 -0.88 2.70
N ALA A 27 4.78 -1.17 3.31
CA ALA A 27 3.51 -0.57 2.94
C ALA A 27 3.55 0.96 3.05
N ILE A 28 4.08 1.49 4.16
CA ILE A 28 4.20 2.95 4.36
C ILE A 28 5.11 3.58 3.29
N LEU A 29 6.26 2.96 3.02
CA LEU A 29 7.21 3.47 2.02
C LEU A 29 6.62 3.48 0.61
N VAL A 30 5.89 2.43 0.23
CA VAL A 30 5.21 2.38 -1.08
C VAL A 30 4.16 3.48 -1.18
N HIS A 31 3.32 3.68 -0.15
CA HIS A 31 2.31 4.75 -0.16
C HIS A 31 2.96 6.13 -0.23
N PHE A 32 4.06 6.35 0.50
CA PHE A 32 4.82 7.60 0.43
C PHE A 32 5.43 7.83 -0.95
N ALA A 33 5.95 6.77 -1.59
CA ALA A 33 6.49 6.84 -2.94
C ALA A 33 5.40 7.20 -3.97
N LEU A 34 4.20 6.60 -3.86
CA LEU A 34 3.05 6.96 -4.69
C LEU A 34 2.65 8.42 -4.48
N LEU A 35 2.63 8.89 -3.24
CA LEU A 35 2.30 10.29 -2.93
C LEU A 35 3.29 11.27 -3.58
N SER A 36 4.57 10.92 -3.58
CA SER A 36 5.64 11.80 -4.06
C SER A 36 5.86 11.75 -5.58
N ASN A 37 5.56 10.61 -6.23
CA ASN A 37 5.89 10.38 -7.63
C ASN A 37 4.67 10.29 -8.56
N THR A 38 3.46 10.47 -8.04
CA THR A 38 2.24 10.48 -8.86
C THR A 38 1.43 11.74 -8.63
N THR A 39 0.66 12.15 -9.63
CA THR A 39 -0.18 13.36 -9.51
C THR A 39 -1.58 13.06 -9.00
N TRP A 40 -2.05 11.82 -9.10
CA TRP A 40 -3.42 11.45 -8.72
C TRP A 40 -3.59 11.32 -7.21
N PHE A 41 -2.56 10.85 -6.48
CA PHE A 41 -2.71 10.60 -5.03
C PHE A 41 -2.78 11.90 -4.21
N PRO A 42 -1.92 12.92 -4.45
CA PRO A 42 -2.11 14.22 -3.84
C PRO A 42 -3.44 14.89 -4.23
N LYS A 43 -3.88 14.75 -5.48
CA LYS A 43 -5.18 15.27 -5.94
C LYS A 43 -6.36 14.62 -5.19
N TYR A 44 -6.29 13.32 -4.95
CA TYR A 44 -7.28 12.59 -4.15
C TYR A 44 -7.38 13.15 -2.72
N TRP A 45 -6.25 13.40 -2.05
CA TRP A 45 -6.25 13.99 -0.70
C TRP A 45 -6.59 15.48 -0.65
N ASN A 46 -6.36 16.23 -1.72
CA ASN A 46 -6.73 17.64 -1.79
C ASN A 46 -8.27 17.86 -1.81
N GLY A 47 -9.07 16.80 -1.96
CA GLY A 47 -10.53 16.86 -1.85
C GLY A 47 -11.22 17.53 -3.04
N LYS A 48 -10.47 18.01 -4.04
CA LYS A 48 -11.03 18.46 -5.31
C LYS A 48 -11.47 17.23 -6.09
N THR A 49 -12.74 16.84 -5.94
CA THR A 49 -13.41 15.82 -6.75
C THR A 49 -12.96 16.00 -8.19
N ALA A 50 -12.29 14.98 -8.75
CA ALA A 50 -12.03 14.94 -10.18
C ALA A 50 -13.38 15.20 -10.84
N ALA A 51 -13.51 16.30 -11.56
CA ALA A 51 -14.74 16.61 -12.27
C ALA A 51 -15.08 15.36 -13.06
N ILE A 52 -16.20 14.73 -12.72
CA ILE A 52 -16.72 13.62 -13.50
C ILE A 52 -16.99 14.26 -14.85
N GLU A 53 -16.11 14.03 -15.83
CA GLU A 53 -16.41 14.34 -17.22
C GLU A 53 -17.54 13.39 -17.62
N SER A 54 -18.77 13.77 -17.27
CA SER A 54 -19.97 13.29 -17.94
C SER A 54 -20.01 13.95 -19.31
N SER A 55 -19.05 13.64 -20.18
CA SER A 55 -19.10 13.99 -21.59
C SER A 55 -19.95 12.96 -22.34
N VAL A 56 -21.24 12.88 -22.00
CA VAL A 56 -22.22 12.36 -22.95
C VAL A 56 -22.79 13.57 -23.68
N SER A 57 -22.17 13.91 -24.80
CA SER A 57 -22.75 14.84 -25.77
C SER A 57 -23.91 14.11 -26.44
N ILE A 58 -25.14 14.34 -25.97
CA ILE A 58 -26.33 13.98 -26.73
C ILE A 58 -26.39 14.99 -27.87
N GLY A 59 -26.02 14.53 -29.07
CA GLY A 59 -26.22 15.25 -30.32
C GLY A 59 -27.69 15.35 -30.71
#